data_AF-A0A5S4UVE9-F1
#
_entry.id   AF-A0A5S4UVE9-F1
#
_cell.length_a   1.000
_cell.length_b   1.000
_cell.length_c   1.000
_cell.angle_alpha   90.00
_cell.angle_beta   90.00
_cell.angle_gamma   90.00
#
_symmetry.space_group_name_H-M   'P 1'
#
loop_
_entity.id
_entity.type
_entity.pdbx_description
1 polymer ?
#
loop_
_entity_poly.entity_id
_entity_poly.type
_entity_poly.pdbx_seq_one_letter_code
_entity_poly.pdbx_strand_id
1 'polypeptide(L)'
;MTPVRGVAAVDPIDALVERIVTEEHDALRQAFAEGAEFAVTHMESPSERMLHRLECASLEPHLDLRARWSAGHRRRLHDDRTYRLPLPALVTRESARGLSGVRSCKVCWPNVHGTEPRPLRRLQARGIRSHHIGHVLSTDDGHSLGTIVRSAHQTGADLFGQRQEVVEIITTARTMQYSPSDHVFIWDLPTDEEAIRRKTQLFERFGPGFAPTY
;
A
#
# COMPACT_ATOMS: atom_id res chain seq x y z
N MET A 1 33.68 10.38 -38.86
CA MET A 1 33.26 11.24 -37.74
C MET A 1 31.82 10.87 -37.41
N THR A 2 31.61 10.17 -36.31
CA THR A 2 30.29 9.71 -35.85
C THR A 2 29.69 10.79 -34.94
N PRO A 3 28.46 11.27 -35.16
CA PRO A 3 27.87 12.27 -34.29
C PRO A 3 27.57 11.64 -32.93
N VAL A 4 28.13 12.23 -31.88
CA VAL A 4 27.83 11.90 -30.48
C VAL A 4 26.37 12.29 -30.23
N ARG A 5 25.53 11.31 -29.87
CA ARG A 5 24.15 11.52 -29.43
C ARG A 5 24.14 12.55 -28.30
N GLY A 6 23.46 13.67 -28.52
CA GLY A 6 23.26 14.70 -27.51
C GLY A 6 22.59 14.11 -26.27
N VAL A 7 23.18 14.36 -25.11
CA VAL A 7 22.57 14.10 -23.81
C VAL A 7 21.29 14.92 -23.76
N ALA A 8 20.13 14.26 -23.69
CA ALA A 8 18.86 14.94 -23.55
C ALA A 8 18.92 15.85 -22.31
N ALA A 9 18.66 17.14 -22.49
CA ALA A 9 18.60 18.07 -21.37
C ALA A 9 17.51 17.59 -20.40
N VAL A 10 17.88 17.36 -19.15
CA VAL A 10 16.94 17.00 -18.09
C VAL A 10 15.93 18.14 -17.93
N ASP A 11 14.64 17.84 -18.00
CA ASP A 11 13.58 18.82 -17.79
C ASP A 11 13.78 19.46 -16.40
N PRO A 12 13.87 20.80 -16.29
CA PRO A 12 13.99 21.48 -14.99
C PRO A 12 12.91 21.10 -13.97
N ILE A 13 11.72 20.69 -14.43
CA ILE A 13 10.65 20.17 -13.58
C ILE A 13 10.98 18.78 -13.05
N ASP A 14 11.51 17.89 -13.89
CA ASP A 14 11.91 16.55 -13.44
C ASP A 14 13.08 16.63 -12.45
N ALA A 15 14.04 17.53 -12.67
CA ALA A 15 15.11 17.80 -11.71
C ALA A 15 14.56 18.32 -10.36
N LEU A 16 13.54 19.18 -10.39
CA LEU A 16 12.87 19.66 -9.18
C LEU A 16 12.11 18.53 -8.47
N VAL A 17 11.41 17.66 -9.21
CA VAL A 17 10.72 16.49 -8.65
C VAL A 17 11.71 15.57 -7.96
N GLU A 18 12.84 15.25 -8.59
CA GLU A 18 13.85 14.38 -7.98
C GLU A 18 14.44 14.97 -6.69
N ARG A 19 14.61 16.30 -6.63
CA ARG A 19 15.02 16.97 -5.39
C ARG A 19 13.97 16.84 -4.30
N ILE A 20 12.70 17.08 -4.61
CA ILE A 20 11.59 16.93 -3.65
C ILE A 20 11.52 15.48 -3.15
N VAL A 21 11.61 14.50 -4.05
CA VAL A 21 11.60 13.08 -3.70
C VAL A 21 12.78 12.72 -2.78
N THR A 22 13.95 13.32 -3.00
CA THR A 22 15.12 13.12 -2.13
C THR A 22 14.87 13.68 -0.74
N GLU A 23 14.38 14.91 -0.63
CA GLU A 23 14.02 15.55 0.65
C GLU A 23 12.96 14.73 1.42
N GLU A 24 11.93 14.26 0.72
CA GLU A 24 10.88 13.42 1.31
C GLU A 24 11.41 12.05 1.74
N HIS A 25 12.29 11.41 0.96
CA HIS A 25 12.97 10.18 1.36
C HIS A 25 13.82 10.37 2.61
N ASP A 26 14.56 11.48 2.73
CA ASP A 26 15.38 11.77 3.89
C ASP A 26 14.52 12.00 5.14
N ALA A 27 13.37 12.67 5.01
CA ALA A 27 12.40 12.80 6.09
C ALA A 27 11.84 11.44 6.54
N LEU A 28 11.53 10.53 5.60
CA LEU A 28 11.11 9.17 5.93
C LEU A 28 12.22 8.41 6.67
N ARG A 29 13.46 8.44 6.15
CA ARG A 29 14.62 7.78 6.79
C ARG A 29 14.85 8.27 8.21
N GLN A 30 14.76 9.58 8.42
CA GLN A 30 14.90 10.19 9.74
C GLN A 30 13.84 9.65 10.71
N ALA A 31 12.58 9.59 10.28
CA ALA A 31 11.51 9.04 11.12
C ALA A 31 11.69 7.52 11.40
N PHE A 32 12.20 6.76 10.43
CA PHE A 32 12.59 5.35 10.65
C PHE A 32 13.72 5.24 11.69
N ALA A 33 14.73 6.10 11.62
CA ALA A 33 15.82 6.15 12.60
C ALA A 33 15.33 6.53 14.01
N GLU A 34 14.28 7.35 14.10
CA GLU A 34 13.59 7.70 15.35
C GLU A 34 12.67 6.59 15.88
N GLY A 35 12.59 5.44 15.19
CA GLY A 35 11.80 4.29 15.62
C GLY A 35 10.33 4.38 15.25
N ALA A 36 10.00 5.03 14.13
CA ALA A 36 8.64 4.99 13.59
C ALA A 36 8.16 3.54 13.38
N GLU A 37 6.92 3.28 13.78
CA GLU A 37 6.26 1.98 13.63
C GLU A 37 4.94 2.08 12.88
N PHE A 38 4.40 3.29 12.77
CA PHE A 38 3.12 3.57 12.15
C PHE A 38 3.24 4.74 11.18
N ALA A 39 2.28 4.84 10.26
CA ALA A 39 2.12 5.94 9.32
C ALA A 39 0.71 6.50 9.43
N VAL A 40 0.56 7.81 9.44
CA VAL A 40 -0.73 8.50 9.37
C VAL A 40 -0.91 9.09 7.97
N THR A 41 -1.91 8.62 7.25
CA THR A 41 -2.30 9.16 5.94
C THR A 41 -3.37 10.24 6.09
N HIS A 42 -3.53 11.08 5.06
CA HIS A 42 -4.55 12.15 4.99
C HIS A 42 -4.47 13.15 6.15
N MET A 43 -3.25 13.57 6.52
CA MET A 43 -3.03 14.51 7.63
C MET A 43 -3.74 15.85 7.45
N GLU A 44 -3.92 16.28 6.20
CA GLU A 44 -4.65 17.49 5.81
C GLU A 44 -6.17 17.44 6.08
N SER A 45 -6.74 16.25 6.27
CA SER A 45 -8.19 16.04 6.38
C SER A 45 -8.52 15.29 7.68
N PRO A 46 -8.86 16.00 8.78
CA PRO A 46 -9.07 15.38 10.09
C PRO A 46 -10.07 14.22 10.10
N SER A 47 -11.14 14.29 9.31
CA SER A 47 -12.15 13.23 9.19
C SER A 47 -11.66 12.00 8.43
N GLU A 48 -10.62 12.15 7.62
CA GLU A 48 -10.09 11.09 6.77
C GLU A 48 -8.84 10.42 7.34
N ARG A 49 -8.15 11.10 8.28
CA ARG A 49 -6.93 10.61 8.95
C ARG A 49 -7.02 9.13 9.34
N MET A 50 -6.05 8.38 8.87
CA MET A 50 -5.98 6.94 9.11
C MET A 50 -4.57 6.53 9.55
N LEU A 51 -4.49 5.78 10.65
CA LEU A 51 -3.27 5.21 11.19
C LEU A 51 -3.08 3.80 10.61
N HIS A 52 -1.93 3.57 9.99
CA HIS A 52 -1.52 2.30 9.43
C HIS A 52 -0.25 1.81 10.12
N ARG A 53 -0.04 0.50 10.20
CA ARG A 53 1.30 -0.04 10.42
C ARG A 53 2.12 0.13 9.14
N LEU A 54 3.43 0.28 9.28
CA LEU A 54 4.33 0.51 8.14
C LEU A 54 4.22 -0.58 7.06
N GLU A 55 4.02 -1.84 7.44
CA GLU A 55 3.89 -2.95 6.49
C GLU A 55 2.50 -3.07 5.82
N CYS A 56 1.59 -2.14 6.06
CA CYS A 56 0.28 -2.16 5.44
C CYS A 56 0.36 -1.93 3.93
N ALA A 57 -0.23 -2.83 3.13
CA ALA A 57 -0.28 -2.74 1.68
C ALA A 57 -0.85 -1.40 1.17
N SER A 58 -1.82 -0.84 1.90
CA SER A 58 -2.43 0.44 1.50
C SER A 58 -1.48 1.63 1.61
N LEU A 59 -0.33 1.50 2.26
CA LEU A 59 0.69 2.55 2.32
C LEU A 59 1.58 2.59 1.09
N GLU A 60 1.70 1.49 0.34
CA GLU A 60 2.61 1.39 -0.80
C GLU A 60 2.39 2.51 -1.84
N PRO A 61 1.15 2.85 -2.24
CA PRO A 61 0.90 3.98 -3.14
C PRO A 61 1.32 5.35 -2.57
N HIS A 62 1.50 5.48 -1.25
CA HIS A 62 1.95 6.70 -0.60
C HIS A 62 3.48 6.76 -0.45
N LEU A 63 4.14 5.60 -0.37
CA LEU A 63 5.58 5.46 -0.16
C LEU A 63 6.37 5.33 -1.47
N ASP A 64 5.73 4.98 -2.59
CA ASP A 64 6.35 5.07 -3.91
C ASP A 64 6.37 6.51 -4.43
N LEU A 65 7.23 7.34 -3.82
CA LEU A 65 7.26 8.79 -4.06
C LEU A 65 7.42 9.17 -5.54
N ARG A 66 8.24 8.42 -6.30
CA ARG A 66 8.44 8.69 -7.73
C ARG A 66 7.19 8.38 -8.55
N ALA A 67 6.57 7.21 -8.33
CA ALA A 67 5.40 6.80 -9.10
C ALA A 67 4.17 7.70 -8.86
N ARG A 68 4.12 8.40 -7.72
CA ARG A 68 3.03 9.33 -7.38
C ARG A 68 3.03 10.61 -8.21
N TRP A 69 4.17 11.02 -8.75
CA TRP A 69 4.22 12.19 -9.61
C TRP A 69 3.64 11.84 -10.99
N SER A 70 2.40 12.28 -11.24
CA SER A 70 1.76 12.18 -12.54
C SER A 70 2.13 13.37 -13.43
N ALA A 71 1.78 13.33 -14.72
CA ALA A 71 1.93 14.49 -15.61
C ALA A 71 1.12 15.71 -15.11
N GLY A 72 -0.05 15.48 -14.50
CA GLY A 72 -0.86 16.54 -13.90
C GLY A 72 -0.18 17.18 -12.68
N HIS A 73 0.46 16.36 -11.82
CA HIS A 73 1.22 16.86 -10.68
C HIS A 73 2.44 17.68 -11.12
N ARG A 74 3.16 17.24 -12.16
CA ARG A 74 4.28 17.99 -12.74
C ARG A 74 3.83 19.34 -13.30
N ARG A 75 2.70 19.38 -14.00
CA ARG A 75 2.13 20.65 -14.50
C ARG A 75 1.78 21.59 -13.35
N ARG A 76 1.13 21.07 -12.30
CA ARG A 76 0.81 21.89 -11.12
C ARG A 76 2.06 22.41 -10.42
N LEU A 77 3.11 21.61 -10.32
CA LEU A 77 4.40 22.02 -9.76
C LEU A 77 5.11 23.08 -10.62
N HIS A 78 4.95 22.99 -11.95
CA HIS A 78 5.45 24.01 -12.85
C HIS A 78 4.83 25.38 -12.56
N ASP A 79 3.52 25.40 -12.36
CA ASP A 79 2.73 26.62 -12.11
C ASP A 79 2.88 27.12 -10.66
N ASP A 80 3.02 26.21 -9.70
CA ASP A 80 3.25 26.49 -8.28
C ASP A 80 4.42 25.65 -7.75
N ARG A 81 5.58 26.30 -7.59
CA ARG A 81 6.83 25.65 -7.13
C ARG A 81 6.78 25.20 -5.68
N THR A 82 5.79 25.66 -4.91
CA THR A 82 5.57 25.27 -3.51
C THR A 82 4.67 24.04 -3.39
N TYR A 83 4.03 23.61 -4.48
CA TYR A 83 3.17 22.43 -4.50
C TYR A 83 3.93 21.18 -4.03
N ARG A 84 3.33 20.45 -3.09
CA ARG A 84 3.83 19.17 -2.59
C ARG A 84 2.68 18.16 -2.55
N LEU A 85 3.01 16.89 -2.75
CA LEU A 85 2.07 15.80 -2.54
C LEU A 85 2.03 15.48 -1.04
N PRO A 86 0.86 15.15 -0.46
CA PRO A 86 0.78 14.81 0.96
C PRO A 86 1.66 13.60 1.30
N LEU A 87 2.62 13.78 2.20
CA LEU A 87 3.45 12.69 2.71
C LEU A 87 2.80 12.10 3.97
N PRO A 88 2.72 10.77 4.12
CA PRO A 88 2.24 10.19 5.37
C PRO A 88 3.19 10.56 6.52
N ALA A 89 2.62 10.94 7.67
CA ALA A 89 3.41 11.23 8.86
C ALA A 89 3.80 9.90 9.54
N LEU A 90 5.10 9.59 9.57
CA LEU A 90 5.60 8.42 10.28
C LEU A 90 5.73 8.74 11.77
N VAL A 91 5.25 7.84 12.62
CA VAL A 91 5.15 8.07 14.07
C VAL A 91 5.57 6.82 14.86
N THR A 92 6.17 7.05 16.01
CA THR A 92 6.47 6.00 16.99
C THR A 92 5.18 5.46 17.60
N ARG A 93 5.25 4.29 18.25
CA ARG A 93 4.10 3.74 19.00
C ARG A 93 3.60 4.68 20.08
N GLU A 94 4.50 5.35 20.80
CA GLU A 94 4.14 6.31 21.85
C GLU A 94 3.34 7.49 21.29
N SER A 95 3.88 8.14 20.25
CA SER A 95 3.21 9.25 19.58
C SER A 95 1.85 8.83 19.01
N ALA A 96 1.77 7.65 18.40
CA ALA A 96 0.53 7.12 17.85
C ALA A 96 -0.57 6.91 18.90
N ARG A 97 -0.23 6.56 20.15
CA ARG A 97 -1.20 6.43 21.25
C ARG A 97 -1.79 7.76 21.68
N GLY A 98 -1.04 8.85 21.53
CA GLY A 98 -1.46 10.21 21.88
C GLY A 98 -2.28 10.91 20.78
N LEU A 99 -2.41 10.32 19.59
CA LEU A 99 -3.15 10.95 18.48
C LEU A 99 -4.67 10.91 18.75
N SER A 100 -5.30 12.08 18.67
CA SER A 100 -6.76 12.22 18.70
C SER A 100 -7.33 12.41 17.28
N GLY A 101 -8.56 11.93 17.05
CA GLY A 101 -9.23 12.08 15.77
C GLY A 101 -8.63 11.24 14.63
N VAL A 102 -7.74 10.29 14.92
CA VAL A 102 -7.16 9.40 13.91
C VAL A 102 -7.82 8.03 14.00
N ARG A 103 -8.35 7.53 12.88
CA ARG A 103 -8.96 6.21 12.82
C ARG A 103 -7.88 5.16 12.60
N SER A 104 -7.92 4.05 13.34
CA SER A 104 -7.06 2.91 13.01
C SER A 104 -7.53 2.27 11.70
N CYS A 105 -6.59 1.98 10.81
CA CYS A 105 -6.84 1.14 9.66
C CYS A 105 -7.43 -0.19 10.13
N LYS A 106 -8.56 -0.60 9.53
CA LYS A 106 -9.27 -1.83 9.92
C LYS A 106 -8.49 -3.12 9.62
N VAL A 107 -7.43 -3.01 8.82
CA VAL A 107 -6.57 -4.10 8.34
C VAL A 107 -5.30 -4.23 9.18
N CYS A 108 -4.82 -3.11 9.72
CA CYS A 108 -3.54 -3.09 10.42
C CYS A 108 -3.66 -3.75 11.79
N TRP A 109 -2.96 -4.86 11.98
CA TRP A 109 -2.96 -5.61 13.23
C TRP A 109 -1.54 -5.98 13.69
N PRO A 110 -1.25 -6.03 15.00
CA PRO A 110 -2.02 -5.39 16.07
C PRO A 110 -2.06 -3.88 15.85
N ASN A 111 -3.20 -3.23 16.15
CA ASN A 111 -3.26 -1.77 16.10
C ASN A 111 -2.48 -1.17 17.28
N VAL A 112 -2.33 0.15 17.30
CA VAL A 112 -1.58 0.86 18.35
C VAL A 112 -2.11 0.60 19.78
N HIS A 113 -3.38 0.20 19.89
CA HIS A 113 -4.06 -0.11 21.14
C HIS A 113 -4.06 -1.61 21.50
N GLY A 114 -3.41 -2.46 20.70
CA GLY A 114 -3.27 -3.88 20.99
C GLY A 114 -4.58 -4.68 20.99
N THR A 115 -5.63 -4.21 20.32
CA THR A 115 -6.89 -4.99 20.23
C THR A 115 -6.60 -6.35 19.60
N GLU A 116 -7.29 -7.42 19.99
CA GLU A 116 -7.16 -8.78 19.42
C GLU A 116 -7.39 -8.83 17.89
N PRO A 117 -6.89 -9.87 17.19
CA PRO A 117 -7.10 -10.03 15.74
C PRO A 117 -8.59 -9.91 15.45
N ARG A 118 -8.96 -9.09 14.45
CA ARG A 118 -10.37 -9.05 14.05
C ARG A 118 -10.72 -10.40 13.40
N PRO A 119 -11.80 -11.06 13.85
CA PRO A 119 -12.14 -12.39 13.38
C PRO A 119 -12.47 -12.40 11.88
N LEU A 120 -12.30 -13.59 11.30
CA LEU A 120 -12.84 -14.08 10.03
C LEU A 120 -14.07 -13.28 9.56
N ARG A 121 -13.92 -12.45 8.52
CA ARG A 121 -15.05 -11.80 7.87
C ARG A 121 -15.57 -12.66 6.75
N ARG A 122 -16.88 -12.94 6.76
CA ARG A 122 -17.58 -13.57 5.65
C ARG A 122 -18.04 -12.51 4.67
N LEU A 123 -17.60 -12.62 3.43
CA LEU A 123 -17.97 -11.75 2.31
C LEU A 123 -18.50 -12.61 1.18
N GLN A 124 -19.27 -12.01 0.27
CA GLN A 124 -19.51 -12.65 -1.03
C GLN A 124 -18.28 -12.43 -1.92
N ALA A 125 -17.94 -13.38 -2.79
CA ALA A 125 -16.80 -13.26 -3.70
C ALA A 125 -16.87 -11.97 -4.53
N ARG A 126 -18.08 -11.60 -5.00
CA ARG A 126 -18.30 -10.33 -5.72
C ARG A 126 -18.02 -9.06 -4.91
N GLY A 127 -17.90 -9.19 -3.59
CA GLY A 127 -17.61 -8.11 -2.64
C GLY A 127 -16.12 -7.88 -2.41
N ILE A 128 -15.23 -8.68 -3.02
CA ILE A 128 -13.79 -8.40 -2.99
C ILE A 128 -13.50 -7.13 -3.79
N ARG A 129 -12.62 -6.30 -3.24
CA ARG A 129 -12.33 -4.92 -3.69
C ARG A 129 -10.85 -4.62 -3.45
N SER A 130 -10.36 -3.52 -4.01
CA SER A 130 -8.96 -3.08 -3.87
C SER A 130 -8.49 -2.98 -2.42
N HIS A 131 -9.37 -2.60 -1.48
CA HIS A 131 -9.01 -2.53 -0.06
C HIS A 131 -8.87 -3.90 0.63
N HIS A 132 -9.28 -4.99 -0.02
CA HIS A 132 -9.09 -6.36 0.46
C HIS A 132 -7.77 -6.98 -0.02
N ILE A 133 -7.02 -6.28 -0.89
CA ILE A 133 -5.68 -6.71 -1.31
C ILE A 133 -4.72 -6.61 -0.12
N GLY A 134 -3.91 -7.65 0.08
CA GLY A 134 -3.00 -7.78 1.20
C GLY A 134 -3.58 -8.49 2.43
N HIS A 135 -4.87 -8.87 2.40
CA HIS A 135 -5.48 -9.70 3.44
C HIS A 135 -5.34 -11.19 3.15
N VAL A 136 -5.40 -12.03 4.18
CA VAL A 136 -5.39 -13.48 4.03
C VAL A 136 -6.77 -13.97 3.64
N LEU A 137 -6.88 -14.62 2.49
CA LEU A 137 -8.06 -15.43 2.19
C LEU A 137 -7.97 -16.72 3.00
N SER A 138 -9.06 -17.17 3.59
CA SER A 138 -9.11 -18.41 4.36
C SER A 138 -10.26 -19.31 3.93
N THR A 139 -10.15 -20.57 4.29
CA THR A 139 -11.28 -21.50 4.35
C THR A 139 -12.25 -21.10 5.46
N ASP A 140 -13.39 -21.77 5.52
CA ASP A 140 -14.42 -21.61 6.55
C ASP A 140 -13.95 -22.05 7.94
N ASP A 141 -13.10 -23.07 8.01
CA ASP A 141 -12.43 -23.54 9.22
C ASP A 141 -11.18 -22.72 9.61
N GLY A 142 -10.86 -21.68 8.83
CA GLY A 142 -9.84 -20.68 9.16
C GLY A 142 -8.42 -20.98 8.66
N HIS A 143 -8.20 -22.04 7.89
CA HIS A 143 -6.92 -22.30 7.24
C HIS A 143 -6.62 -21.26 6.16
N SER A 144 -5.36 -20.80 6.10
CA SER A 144 -4.92 -19.83 5.09
C SER A 144 -4.94 -20.41 3.68
N LEU A 145 -5.54 -19.66 2.75
CA LEU A 145 -5.50 -19.86 1.31
C LEU A 145 -4.50 -18.90 0.62
N GLY A 146 -3.73 -18.15 1.41
CA GLY A 146 -2.74 -17.16 0.96
C GLY A 146 -3.24 -15.72 1.01
N THR A 147 -2.31 -14.78 0.89
CA THR A 147 -2.58 -13.34 0.86
C THR A 147 -3.16 -12.93 -0.50
N ILE A 148 -4.30 -12.24 -0.52
CA ILE A 148 -4.95 -11.74 -1.74
C ILE A 148 -4.03 -10.71 -2.40
N VAL A 149 -3.63 -10.97 -3.64
CA VAL A 149 -2.79 -10.07 -4.46
C VAL A 149 -3.65 -9.29 -5.45
N ARG A 150 -4.69 -9.94 -5.99
CA ARG A 150 -5.57 -9.34 -6.98
C ARG A 150 -6.93 -10.02 -6.98
N SER A 151 -7.96 -9.29 -7.40
CA SER A 151 -9.27 -9.84 -7.75
C SER A 151 -9.72 -9.30 -9.09
N ALA A 152 -10.32 -10.15 -9.92
CA ALA A 152 -10.91 -9.76 -11.20
C ALA A 152 -12.31 -10.36 -11.33
N HIS A 153 -13.26 -9.54 -11.80
CA HIS A 153 -14.56 -10.03 -12.25
C HIS A 153 -14.44 -10.37 -13.73
N GLN A 154 -14.71 -11.63 -14.06
CA GLN A 154 -14.70 -12.12 -15.43
C GLN A 154 -16.13 -12.48 -15.83
N THR A 155 -16.44 -12.22 -17.09
CA THR A 155 -17.67 -12.68 -17.72
C THR A 155 -17.25 -13.52 -18.92
N GLY A 156 -17.52 -14.82 -18.86
CA GLY A 156 -17.23 -15.77 -19.93
C GLY A 156 -18.49 -16.46 -20.42
N ALA A 157 -18.40 -17.20 -21.51
CA ALA A 157 -19.39 -18.20 -21.88
C ALA A 157 -18.85 -19.57 -21.48
N ASP A 158 -19.68 -20.43 -20.89
CA ASP A 158 -19.33 -21.82 -20.64
C ASP A 158 -19.23 -22.61 -21.96
N LEU A 159 -18.88 -23.90 -21.85
CA LEU A 159 -18.78 -24.81 -23.00
C LEU A 159 -20.11 -24.99 -23.76
N PHE A 160 -21.23 -24.52 -23.20
CA PHE A 160 -22.57 -24.58 -23.76
C PHE A 160 -23.08 -23.20 -24.23
N GLY A 161 -22.22 -22.17 -24.23
CA GLY A 161 -22.55 -20.82 -24.65
C GLY A 161 -23.35 -20.01 -23.63
N GLN A 162 -23.57 -20.52 -22.41
CA GLN A 162 -24.22 -19.76 -21.36
C GLN A 162 -23.25 -18.76 -20.72
N ARG A 163 -23.71 -17.52 -20.59
CA ARG A 163 -22.95 -16.45 -19.94
C ARG A 163 -22.80 -16.78 -18.45
N GLN A 164 -21.57 -16.96 -18.01
CA GLN A 164 -21.20 -17.20 -16.62
C GLN A 164 -20.34 -16.05 -16.10
N GLU A 165 -20.71 -15.55 -14.92
CA GLU A 165 -19.88 -14.62 -14.17
C GLU A 165 -19.00 -15.40 -13.20
N VAL A 166 -17.71 -15.04 -13.16
CA VAL A 166 -16.72 -15.67 -12.28
C VAL A 166 -15.92 -14.57 -11.60
N VAL A 167 -15.66 -14.74 -10.31
CA VAL A 167 -14.71 -13.91 -9.58
C VAL A 167 -13.41 -14.69 -9.43
N GLU A 168 -12.38 -14.20 -10.11
CA GLU A 168 -11.03 -14.71 -9.96
C GLU A 168 -10.35 -13.98 -8.80
N ILE A 169 -9.84 -14.74 -7.83
CA ILE A 169 -9.06 -14.23 -6.71
C ILE A 169 -7.67 -14.87 -6.81
N ILE A 170 -6.65 -14.03 -7.00
CA ILE A 170 -5.24 -14.44 -7.04
C ILE A 170 -4.67 -14.19 -5.65
N THR A 171 -4.16 -15.24 -5.00
CA THR A 171 -3.40 -15.14 -3.76
C THR A 171 -1.92 -15.41 -3.99
N THR A 172 -1.09 -15.18 -2.97
CA THR A 172 0.32 -15.54 -2.97
C THR A 172 0.56 -17.04 -3.18
N ALA A 173 -0.41 -17.88 -2.83
CA ALA A 173 -0.29 -19.34 -2.94
C ALA A 173 -0.90 -19.91 -4.22
N ARG A 174 -2.02 -19.33 -4.70
CA ARG A 174 -2.79 -19.90 -5.83
C ARG A 174 -3.83 -18.92 -6.39
N THR A 175 -4.28 -19.21 -7.61
CA THR A 175 -5.48 -18.59 -8.19
C THR A 175 -6.71 -19.45 -7.88
N MET A 176 -7.79 -18.81 -7.45
CA MET A 176 -9.08 -19.44 -7.17
C MET A 176 -10.19 -18.76 -7.95
N GLN A 177 -11.20 -19.53 -8.33
CA GLN A 177 -12.38 -19.04 -9.04
C GLN A 177 -13.61 -19.31 -8.19
N TYR A 178 -14.43 -18.28 -8.05
CA TYR A 178 -15.66 -18.32 -7.27
C TYR A 178 -16.85 -17.86 -8.10
N SER A 179 -18.03 -18.43 -7.85
CA SER A 179 -19.28 -17.80 -8.26
C SER A 179 -19.44 -16.47 -7.52
N PRO A 180 -20.02 -15.43 -8.14
CA PRO A 180 -20.26 -14.13 -7.49
C PRO A 180 -20.98 -14.22 -6.15
N SER A 181 -21.84 -15.24 -5.98
CA SER A 181 -22.61 -15.48 -4.75
C SER A 181 -21.87 -16.29 -3.68
N ASP A 182 -20.74 -16.91 -4.01
CA ASP A 182 -20.01 -17.76 -3.07
C ASP A 182 -19.51 -16.95 -1.88
N HIS A 183 -19.51 -17.59 -0.72
CA HIS A 183 -18.93 -16.99 0.47
C HIS A 183 -17.42 -17.23 0.48
N VAL A 184 -16.69 -16.15 0.72
CA VAL A 184 -15.25 -16.15 0.94
C VAL A 184 -14.97 -15.58 2.32
N PHE A 185 -13.93 -16.10 2.95
CA PHE A 185 -13.54 -15.69 4.29
C PHE A 185 -12.22 -14.95 4.25
N ILE A 186 -12.16 -13.83 4.96
CA ILE A 186 -10.95 -13.01 5.02
C ILE A 186 -10.52 -12.88 6.47
N TRP A 187 -9.24 -13.14 6.72
CA TRP A 187 -8.56 -12.82 7.96
C TRP A 187 -7.80 -11.50 7.83
N ASP A 188 -7.95 -10.67 8.87
CA ASP A 188 -7.24 -9.40 9.02
C ASP A 188 -5.83 -9.58 9.63
N LEU A 189 -5.30 -10.81 9.72
CA LEU A 189 -3.94 -11.06 10.23
C LEU A 189 -2.87 -10.80 9.14
N PRO A 190 -1.90 -9.91 9.38
CA PRO A 190 -0.64 -9.89 8.65
C PRO A 190 0.40 -10.68 9.46
N THR A 191 0.30 -12.00 9.44
CA THR A 191 1.38 -12.90 9.92
C THR A 191 2.04 -13.67 8.78
N ASP A 192 1.63 -13.42 7.55
CA ASP A 192 2.21 -14.05 6.37
C ASP A 192 3.66 -13.54 6.16
N GLU A 193 4.54 -14.42 5.66
CA GLU A 193 5.93 -14.12 5.28
C GLU A 193 6.02 -12.87 4.41
N GLU A 194 4.96 -12.57 3.66
CA GLU A 194 4.78 -11.39 2.83
C GLU A 194 4.69 -10.06 3.62
N ALA A 195 4.03 -10.04 4.77
CA ALA A 195 4.01 -8.85 5.64
C ALA A 195 5.40 -8.61 6.25
N ILE A 196 6.09 -9.69 6.62
CA ILE A 196 7.49 -9.64 7.07
C ILE A 196 8.38 -9.15 5.93
N ARG A 197 8.23 -9.69 4.72
CA ARG A 197 8.97 -9.27 3.52
C ARG A 197 8.77 -7.79 3.22
N ARG A 198 7.54 -7.29 3.22
CA ARG A 198 7.24 -5.86 3.01
C ARG A 198 7.87 -4.98 4.09
N LYS A 199 7.80 -5.41 5.35
CA LYS A 199 8.52 -4.73 6.44
C LYS A 199 10.01 -4.70 6.16
N THR A 200 10.63 -5.83 5.81
CA THR A 200 12.06 -5.91 5.47
C THR A 200 12.39 -5.00 4.29
N GLN A 201 11.62 -5.01 3.21
CA GLN A 201 11.83 -4.12 2.05
C GLN A 201 11.72 -2.63 2.42
N LEU A 202 10.80 -2.27 3.32
CA LEU A 202 10.72 -0.90 3.84
C LEU A 202 11.93 -0.54 4.69
N PHE A 203 12.41 -1.44 5.54
CA PHE A 203 13.64 -1.25 6.30
C PHE A 203 14.89 -1.25 5.42
N GLU A 204 14.93 -2.01 4.33
CA GLU A 204 16.02 -1.94 3.34
C GLU A 204 16.01 -0.61 2.61
N ARG A 205 14.83 -0.11 2.24
CA ARG A 205 14.68 1.15 1.50
C ARG A 205 14.90 2.40 2.36
N PHE A 206 14.48 2.35 3.62
CA PHE A 206 14.40 3.53 4.51
C PHE A 206 15.05 3.37 5.87
N GLY A 207 15.52 2.17 6.23
CA GLY A 207 16.09 1.90 7.54
C GLY A 207 17.47 2.52 7.76
N PRO A 208 17.88 2.70 9.02
CA PRO A 208 19.17 3.25 9.39
C PRO A 208 20.27 2.23 9.07
N GLY A 209 20.82 2.30 7.85
CA GLY A 209 21.87 1.40 7.38
C GLY A 209 22.12 1.41 5.88
N PHE A 210 21.23 2.00 5.07
CA PHE A 210 21.42 2.07 3.63
C PHE A 210 22.26 3.30 3.24
N ALA A 211 23.56 3.09 3.00
CA ALA A 211 24.37 4.02 2.23
C ALA A 211 24.12 3.73 0.74
N PRO A 212 23.62 4.69 -0.06
CA PRO A 212 23.53 4.49 -1.50
C PRO A 212 24.96 4.38 -2.05
N THR A 213 25.34 3.21 -2.52
CA THR A 213 26.49 3.10 -3.43
C THR A 213 26.06 3.73 -4.75
N TYR A 214 26.64 4.90 -5.03
CA TYR A 214 26.54 5.66 -6.27
C TYR A 214 26.95 4.83 -7.49
#